data_AF-A0A1R4IRY0-F1
#
_entry.id   AF-A0A1R4IRY0-F1
#
_cell.length_a   1.000
_cell.length_b   1.000
_cell.length_c   1.000
_cell.angle_alpha   90.00
_cell.angle_beta   90.00
_cell.angle_gamma   90.00
#
_symmetry.space_group_name_H-M   'P 1'
#
loop_
_entity.id
_entity.type
_entity.pdbx_description
1 polymer ?
#
loop_
_entity_poly.entity_id
_entity_poly.type
_entity_poly.pdbx_seq_one_letter_code
_entity_poly.pdbx_strand_id
1 'polypeptide(L)'
;MFFIPQRSTRPSIITGYHAAINPKALKLNVLVYAFVRLNQNSASAARQFEQHVEKLTHVLECSVISGSYDYLLKIIAHDLESYEQFVKHQLGNLSCIANIESTVVFIKRQLRWPV
;
A
#
# COMPACT_ATOMS: atom_id res chain seq x y z
N MET A 1 11.80 11.90 23.08
CA MET A 1 11.66 13.32 22.69
C MET A 1 11.89 13.41 21.20
N PHE A 2 10.83 13.58 20.40
CA PHE A 2 10.95 13.69 18.94
C PHE A 2 11.12 15.16 18.58
N PHE A 3 12.28 15.53 18.04
CA PHE A 3 12.58 16.90 17.61
C PHE A 3 12.25 17.01 16.12
N ILE A 4 11.17 17.72 15.78
CA ILE A 4 10.81 18.04 14.39
C ILE A 4 11.53 19.35 14.03
N PRO A 5 12.53 19.34 13.12
CA PRO A 5 13.22 20.56 12.75
C PRO A 5 12.29 21.48 11.96
N GLN A 6 12.00 22.65 12.53
CA GLN A 6 11.32 23.75 11.85
C GLN A 6 12.39 24.57 11.11
N ARG A 7 12.59 24.37 9.80
CA ARG A 7 13.39 25.31 9.00
C ARG A 7 13.00 25.37 7.51
N SER A 8 12.56 26.56 7.10
CA SER A 8 12.48 27.15 5.75
C SER A 8 11.75 26.34 4.66
N THR A 9 10.43 26.46 4.65
CA THR A 9 9.51 25.89 3.65
C THR A 9 9.69 26.57 2.29
N ARG A 10 10.14 25.83 1.26
CA ARG A 10 9.73 26.12 -0.12
C ARG A 10 8.37 25.45 -0.33
N PRO A 11 7.27 26.21 -0.42
CA PRO A 11 5.90 25.65 -0.38
C PRO A 11 5.56 24.75 -1.58
N SER A 12 6.42 24.66 -2.60
CA SER A 12 6.22 23.78 -3.77
C SER A 12 6.95 22.43 -3.71
N ILE A 13 7.75 22.14 -2.66
CA ILE A 13 8.62 20.96 -2.63
C ILE A 13 8.28 19.98 -1.48
N ILE A 14 7.77 20.48 -0.36
CA ILE A 14 7.55 19.66 0.85
C ILE A 14 6.05 19.45 1.05
N THR A 15 5.58 18.21 0.88
CA THR A 15 4.16 17.83 1.04
C THR A 15 3.81 17.35 2.46
N GLY A 16 4.81 17.08 3.30
CA GLY A 16 4.60 16.65 4.67
C GLY A 16 5.87 16.24 5.39
N TYR A 17 5.76 16.03 6.70
CA TYR A 17 6.81 15.49 7.55
C TYR A 17 6.34 14.17 8.14
N HIS A 18 7.05 13.08 7.83
CA HIS A 18 6.75 11.75 8.36
C HIS A 18 7.90 11.25 9.22
N ALA A 19 7.57 10.70 10.40
CA ALA A 19 8.56 10.00 11.21
C ALA A 19 8.87 8.64 10.57
N ALA A 20 10.16 8.31 10.45
CA ALA A 20 10.58 6.97 10.07
C ALA A 20 10.35 6.03 11.26
N ILE A 21 9.37 5.14 11.14
CA ILE A 21 9.03 4.16 12.18
C ILE A 21 9.74 2.85 11.86
N ASN A 22 10.32 2.20 12.87
CA ASN A 22 10.88 0.86 12.74
C ASN A 22 9.74 -0.19 12.73
N PRO A 23 9.42 -0.83 11.58
CA PRO A 23 8.30 -1.77 11.50
C PRO A 23 8.51 -3.00 12.38
N LYS A 24 9.76 -3.42 12.59
CA LYS A 24 10.11 -4.55 13.47
C LYS A 24 9.72 -4.28 14.92
N ALA A 25 9.84 -3.02 15.37
CA ALA A 25 9.43 -2.64 16.72
C ALA A 25 7.90 -2.70 16.91
N LEU A 26 7.14 -2.61 15.80
CA LEU A 26 5.68 -2.74 15.77
C LEU A 26 5.20 -4.15 15.36
N LYS A 27 6.12 -5.11 15.23
CA LYS A 27 5.83 -6.47 14.72
C LYS A 27 5.16 -6.46 13.34
N LEU A 28 5.40 -5.44 12.52
CA LEU A 28 4.92 -5.36 11.14
C LEU A 28 6.04 -5.87 10.23
N ASN A 29 6.13 -7.19 10.12
CA ASN A 29 7.31 -7.85 9.57
C ASN A 29 7.15 -8.23 8.09
N VAL A 30 5.93 -8.18 7.56
CA VAL A 30 5.64 -8.61 6.19
C VAL A 30 5.22 -7.40 5.37
N LEU A 31 5.97 -7.15 4.30
CA LEU A 31 5.62 -6.17 3.28
C LEU A 31 5.34 -6.92 1.98
N VAL A 32 4.20 -6.62 1.35
CA VAL A 32 3.76 -7.27 0.13
C VAL A 32 3.40 -6.24 -0.92
N TYR A 33 3.78 -6.51 -2.16
CA TYR A 33 3.22 -5.82 -3.32
C TYR A 33 2.16 -6.72 -3.95
N ALA A 34 0.93 -6.25 -4.02
CA ALA A 34 -0.18 -6.98 -4.62
C ALA A 34 -0.63 -6.27 -5.89
N PHE A 35 -0.53 -6.96 -7.01
CA PHE A 35 -1.06 -6.56 -8.30
C PHE A 35 -2.51 -6.98 -8.38
N VAL A 36 -3.42 -6.03 -8.59
CA VAL A 36 -4.86 -6.27 -8.63
C VAL A 36 -5.37 -6.00 -10.03
N ARG A 37 -6.13 -6.97 -10.56
CA ARG A 37 -6.86 -6.84 -11.81
C ARG A 37 -8.35 -6.85 -11.54
N LEU A 38 -9.07 -5.89 -12.08
CA LEU A 38 -10.53 -5.81 -11.98
C LEU A 38 -11.19 -6.69 -13.06
N ASN A 39 -12.41 -7.13 -12.78
CA ASN A 39 -13.21 -7.96 -13.69
C ASN A 39 -13.75 -7.19 -14.90
N GLN A 40 -13.93 -5.89 -14.73
CA GLN A 40 -14.45 -4.98 -15.72
C GLN A 40 -13.70 -3.66 -15.58
N ASN A 41 -13.22 -3.14 -16.70
CA ASN A 41 -12.64 -1.79 -16.75
C ASN A 41 -13.78 -0.74 -16.81
N SER A 42 -14.70 -0.79 -15.85
CA SER A 42 -15.78 0.18 -15.71
C SER A 42 -15.45 1.16 -14.60
N ALA A 43 -15.83 2.43 -14.81
CA ALA A 43 -15.62 3.48 -13.81
C ALA A 43 -16.29 3.16 -12.46
N SER A 44 -17.39 2.40 -12.46
CA SER A 44 -18.06 1.94 -11.25
C SER A 44 -17.25 0.88 -10.49
N ALA A 45 -16.64 -0.07 -11.18
CA ALA A 45 -15.82 -1.10 -10.55
C ALA A 45 -14.54 -0.50 -9.95
N ALA A 46 -13.90 0.40 -10.68
CA ALA A 46 -12.75 1.16 -10.21
C ALA A 46 -13.09 1.96 -8.94
N ARG A 47 -14.17 2.76 -8.97
CA ARG A 47 -14.61 3.55 -7.82
C ARG A 47 -14.97 2.68 -6.61
N GLN A 48 -15.64 1.54 -6.82
CA GLN A 48 -15.97 0.62 -5.74
C GLN A 48 -14.70 0.05 -5.08
N PHE A 49 -13.73 -0.35 -5.89
CA PHE A 49 -12.45 -0.86 -5.41
C PHE A 49 -11.68 0.21 -4.62
N GLU A 50 -11.52 1.42 -5.18
CA GLU A 50 -10.81 2.54 -4.55
C GLU A 50 -11.44 2.92 -3.20
N GLN A 51 -12.76 3.09 -3.16
CA GLN A 51 -13.48 3.41 -1.91
C GLN A 51 -13.36 2.33 -0.83
N HIS A 52 -13.18 1.07 -1.23
CA HIS A 52 -12.95 -0.01 -0.28
C HIS A 52 -11.50 0.03 0.22
N VAL A 53 -10.53 0.12 -0.69
CA VAL A 53 -9.10 0.12 -0.38
C VAL A 53 -8.69 1.28 0.51
N GLU A 54 -9.26 2.48 0.33
CA GLU A 54 -9.01 3.65 1.18
C GLU A 54 -9.33 3.41 2.67
N LYS A 55 -10.20 2.45 2.98
CA LYS A 55 -10.60 2.12 4.36
C LYS A 55 -9.68 1.07 5.00
N LEU A 56 -8.80 0.44 4.22
CA LEU A 56 -7.98 -0.67 4.67
C LEU A 56 -6.67 -0.16 5.27
N THR A 57 -6.55 -0.22 6.59
CA THR A 57 -5.36 0.23 7.34
C THR A 57 -4.07 -0.52 7.00
N HIS A 58 -4.19 -1.71 6.40
CA HIS A 58 -3.04 -2.52 5.97
C HIS A 58 -2.45 -2.02 4.64
N VAL A 59 -3.17 -1.20 3.87
CA VAL A 59 -2.72 -0.67 2.58
C VAL A 59 -2.00 0.65 2.80
N LEU A 60 -0.70 0.67 2.52
CA LEU A 60 0.15 1.86 2.65
C LEU A 60 0.08 2.77 1.42
N GLU A 61 0.05 2.17 0.24
CA GLU A 61 0.00 2.87 -1.04
C GLU A 61 -0.90 2.09 -2.00
N CYS A 62 -1.69 2.81 -2.79
CA CYS A 62 -2.48 2.28 -3.90
C CYS A 62 -2.13 3.11 -5.13
N SER A 63 -1.66 2.46 -6.18
CA SER A 63 -1.24 3.12 -7.42
C SER A 63 -1.96 2.51 -8.61
N VAL A 64 -2.55 3.35 -9.46
CA VAL A 64 -2.99 2.94 -10.80
C VAL A 64 -1.74 2.73 -11.65
N ILE A 65 -1.65 1.59 -12.32
CA ILE A 65 -0.49 1.23 -13.14
C ILE A 65 -0.93 0.87 -14.56
N SER A 66 -0.04 1.09 -15.52
CA SER A 66 -0.21 0.58 -16.88
C SER A 66 0.34 -0.85 -16.97
N GLY A 67 -0.40 -1.77 -17.58
CA GLY A 67 0.08 -3.13 -17.84
C GLY A 67 -1.05 -4.16 -17.81
N SER A 68 -0.71 -5.39 -17.41
CA SER A 68 -1.67 -6.51 -17.26
C SER A 68 -2.59 -6.39 -16.04
N TYR A 69 -2.28 -5.46 -15.13
CA TYR A 69 -2.98 -5.21 -13.88
C TYR A 69 -3.37 -3.73 -13.82
N ASP A 70 -4.46 -3.44 -13.12
CA ASP A 70 -5.01 -2.09 -13.02
C ASP A 70 -4.41 -1.32 -11.83
N TYR A 71 -4.13 -2.03 -10.73
CA TYR A 71 -3.60 -1.43 -9.50
C TYR A 71 -2.40 -2.20 -8.93
N LEU A 72 -1.52 -1.45 -8.28
CA LEU A 72 -0.45 -1.93 -7.42
C LEU A 72 -0.70 -1.46 -5.99
N LEU A 73 -0.90 -2.41 -5.09
CA LEU A 73 -1.04 -2.15 -3.66
C LEU A 73 0.27 -2.46 -2.95
N LYS A 74 0.66 -1.58 -2.03
CA LYS A 74 1.72 -1.84 -1.06
C LYS A 74 1.09 -2.11 0.29
N ILE A 75 1.19 -3.34 0.75
CA ILE A 75 0.50 -3.84 1.93
C ILE A 75 1.52 -4.15 3.02
N ILE A 76 1.16 -3.85 4.26
CA ILE A 76 1.92 -4.22 5.44
C ILE A 76 1.06 -5.11 6.36
N ALA A 77 1.67 -6.16 6.89
CA ALA A 77 1.02 -7.11 7.79
C ALA A 77 1.98 -7.56 8.90
N HIS A 78 1.41 -8.16 9.94
CA HIS A 78 2.19 -8.66 11.08
C HIS A 78 3.06 -9.86 10.70
N ASP A 79 2.44 -10.80 9.99
CA ASP A 79 3.00 -12.04 9.48
C ASP A 79 2.24 -12.48 8.21
N LEU A 80 2.62 -13.64 7.65
CA LEU A 80 2.04 -14.13 6.41
C LEU A 80 0.59 -14.65 6.60
N GLU A 81 0.25 -15.12 7.80
CA GLU A 81 -1.11 -15.59 8.11
C GLU A 81 -2.09 -14.41 8.17
N SER A 82 -1.70 -13.34 8.88
CA SER A 82 -2.44 -12.07 8.90
C SER A 82 -2.62 -11.50 7.49
N TYR A 83 -1.59 -11.62 6.63
CA TYR A 83 -1.70 -11.23 5.22
C TYR A 83 -2.70 -12.09 4.44
N GLU A 84 -2.63 -13.42 4.56
CA GLU A 84 -3.55 -14.34 3.87
C GLU A 84 -5.00 -14.06 4.27
N GLN A 85 -5.26 -13.89 5.58
CA GLN A 85 -6.58 -13.55 6.09
C GLN A 85 -7.05 -12.19 5.56
N PHE A 86 -6.17 -11.18 5.54
CA PHE A 86 -6.48 -9.86 5.00
C PHE A 86 -6.90 -9.96 3.52
N VAL A 87 -6.11 -10.62 2.68
CA VAL A 87 -6.42 -10.76 1.26
C VAL A 87 -7.72 -11.52 1.06
N LYS A 88 -7.91 -12.64 1.75
CA LYS A 88 -9.10 -13.47 1.59
C LYS A 88 -10.38 -12.76 2.02
N HIS A 89 -10.37 -12.06 3.16
CA HIS A 89 -11.58 -11.49 3.75
C HIS A 89 -11.87 -10.05 3.32
N GLN A 90 -10.84 -9.24 3.03
CA GLN A 90 -11.03 -7.84 2.64
C GLN A 90 -11.05 -7.69 1.12
N LEU A 91 -10.08 -8.29 0.43
CA LEU A 91 -9.97 -8.16 -1.03
C LEU A 91 -10.76 -9.25 -1.77
N GLY A 92 -10.67 -10.51 -1.34
CA GLY A 92 -11.32 -11.65 -2.00
C GLY A 92 -12.84 -11.62 -2.00
N ASN A 93 -13.44 -10.84 -1.10
CA ASN A 93 -14.90 -10.63 -1.04
C ASN A 93 -15.40 -9.55 -2.01
N LEU A 94 -14.51 -8.81 -2.67
CA LEU A 94 -14.89 -7.80 -3.65
C LEU A 94 -15.18 -8.45 -5.00
N SER A 95 -16.45 -8.46 -5.39
CA SER A 95 -16.87 -9.01 -6.69
C SER A 95 -16.25 -8.30 -7.89
N CYS A 96 -15.76 -7.06 -7.74
CA CYS A 96 -15.09 -6.30 -8.78
C CYS A 96 -13.65 -6.76 -9.06
N ILE A 97 -13.03 -7.57 -8.18
CA ILE A 97 -11.67 -8.08 -8.38
C ILE A 97 -11.73 -9.40 -9.16
N ALA A 98 -10.97 -9.47 -10.25
CA ALA A 98 -10.80 -10.70 -11.03
C ALA A 98 -9.58 -11.52 -10.60
N ASN A 99 -8.47 -10.86 -10.28
CA ASN A 99 -7.25 -11.55 -9.88
C ASN A 99 -6.40 -10.69 -8.94
N ILE A 100 -5.67 -11.36 -8.07
CA ILE A 100 -4.66 -10.75 -7.20
C ILE A 100 -3.38 -11.58 -7.31
N GLU A 101 -2.29 -10.96 -7.77
CA GLU A 101 -0.96 -11.57 -7.78
C GLU A 101 -0.08 -10.86 -6.74
N SER A 102 0.56 -11.63 -5.84
CA SER A 102 1.26 -11.08 -4.69
C SER A 102 2.75 -11.40 -4.72
N THR A 103 3.60 -10.41 -4.44
CA THR A 103 5.04 -10.58 -4.25
C THR A 103 5.44 -10.14 -2.85
N VAL A 104 5.97 -11.08 -2.06
CA VAL A 104 6.45 -10.81 -0.69
C VAL A 104 7.86 -10.24 -0.73
N VAL A 105 8.09 -9.16 0.03
CA VAL A 105 9.40 -8.52 0.13
C VAL A 105 10.23 -9.19 1.23
N PHE A 106 11.28 -9.91 0.86
CA PHE A 106 12.21 -10.49 1.83
C PHE A 106 13.18 -9.46 2.42
N ILE A 107 13.69 -8.55 1.58
CA ILE A 107 14.67 -7.54 1.98
C ILE A 107 14.26 -6.19 1.40
N LYS A 108 13.96 -5.23 2.28
CA LYS A 108 13.67 -3.84 1.89
C LYS A 108 14.88 -2.95 2.19
N ARG A 109 15.33 -2.18 1.19
CA ARG A 109 16.31 -1.10 1.37
C ARG A 109 15.61 0.24 1.11
N GLN A 110 15.63 1.14 2.09
CA GLN A 110 15.15 2.49 1.90
C GLN A 110 16.31 3.36 1.42
N LEU A 111 16.22 3.80 0.17
CA LEU A 111 17.17 4.73 -0.42
C LEU A 111 16.68 6.16 -0.17
N ARG A 112 17.62 7.09 0.04
CA ARG A 112 17.30 8.51 0.16
C ARG A 112 17.15 9.07 -1.26
N TRP A 113 16.23 10.02 -1.42
CA TRP A 113 16.12 10.73 -2.70
C TRP A 113 17.46 11.41 -3.01
N PRO A 114 17.92 11.39 -4.27
CA PRO A 114 19.00 12.27 -4.68
C PRO A 114 18.51 13.71 -4.50
N VAL A 115 19.13 14.42 -3.54
CA VAL A 115 18.93 15.87 -3.35
C VAL A 115 19.87 16.65 -4.26
#